data_AF-A0A9E0LPY0-F1
#
_entry.id   AF-A0A9E0LPY0-F1
#
_cell.length_a   1.000
_cell.length_b   1.000
_cell.length_c   1.000
_cell.angle_alpha   90.00
_cell.angle_beta   90.00
_cell.angle_gamma   90.00
#
_symmetry.space_group_name_H-M   'P 1'
#
loop_
_entity.id
_entity.type
_entity.pdbx_description
1 polymer ?
#
loop_
_entity_poly.entity_id
_entity_poly.type
_entity_poly.pdbx_seq_one_letter_code
_entity_poly.pdbx_strand_id
1 'polypeptide(L)'
;MDNWEIVETVGTEEDASLVAGFLEAEGIASQIESLLFHQEPATFGKLGEVRILVHADDLGRARQLIAERESGAVSESMPGDVPGDVRR
;
A
#
# COMPACT_ATOMS: atom_id res chain seq x y z
N MET A 1 -18.83 -18.19 1.44
CA MET A 1 -18.42 -17.26 2.51
C MET A 1 -17.41 -16.35 1.85
N ASP A 2 -17.79 -15.10 1.59
CA ASP A 2 -16.88 -14.11 1.02
C ASP A 2 -15.82 -13.77 2.07
N ASN A 3 -14.69 -14.47 2.03
CA ASN A 3 -13.60 -14.28 2.97
C ASN A 3 -12.77 -13.08 2.49
N TRP A 4 -13.05 -11.92 3.06
CA TRP A 4 -12.31 -10.68 2.79
C TRP A 4 -11.19 -10.53 3.82
N GLU A 5 -9.98 -10.31 3.35
CA GLU A 5 -8.80 -10.16 4.18
C GLU A 5 -8.08 -8.84 3.92
N ILE A 6 -7.51 -8.27 4.98
CA ILE A 6 -6.80 -6.99 4.93
C ILE A 6 -5.48 -7.19 4.20
N VAL A 7 -5.32 -6.48 3.09
CA VAL A 7 -4.07 -6.46 2.33
C VAL A 7 -3.14 -5.33 2.80
N GLU A 8 -3.70 -4.15 3.09
CA GLU A 8 -2.95 -2.95 3.45
C GLU A 8 -3.80 -2.01 4.33
N THR A 9 -3.15 -1.18 5.13
CA THR A 9 -3.78 -0.12 5.92
C THR A 9 -3.05 1.19 5.68
N VAL A 10 -3.79 2.22 5.29
CA VAL A 10 -3.27 3.54 4.94
C VAL A 10 -3.91 4.61 5.82
N GLY A 11 -3.30 5.79 5.86
CA GLY A 11 -3.73 6.87 6.76
C GLY A 11 -4.83 7.78 6.21
N THR A 12 -5.18 7.64 4.92
CA THR A 12 -6.17 8.48 4.23
C THR A 12 -7.03 7.67 3.26
N GLU A 13 -8.24 8.13 2.99
CA GLU A 13 -9.14 7.52 2.00
C GLU A 13 -8.64 7.72 0.57
N GLU A 14 -7.91 8.82 0.33
CA GLU A 14 -7.28 9.12 -0.96
C GLU A 14 -6.20 8.10 -1.30
N ASP A 15 -5.31 7.79 -0.35
CA ASP A 15 -4.30 6.73 -0.50
C ASP A 15 -4.97 5.36 -0.70
N ALA A 16 -6.06 5.09 0.03
CA ALA A 16 -6.78 3.82 -0.08
C ALA A 16 -7.40 3.65 -1.46
N SER A 17 -7.98 4.73 -2.00
CA SER A 17 -8.55 4.76 -3.34
C SER A 17 -7.50 4.53 -4.42
N LEU A 18 -6.28 5.05 -4.23
CA LEU A 18 -5.16 4.81 -5.15
C LEU A 18 -4.74 3.34 -5.15
N VAL A 19 -4.60 2.71 -3.98
CA VAL A 19 -4.24 1.29 -3.87
C VAL A 19 -5.37 0.39 -4.41
N ALA A 20 -6.62 0.69 -4.07
CA ALA A 20 -7.78 -0.04 -4.56
C ALA A 20 -7.88 0.00 -6.09
N GLY A 21 -7.76 1.19 -6.69
CA GLY A 21 -7.80 1.35 -8.15
C GLY A 21 -6.65 0.64 -8.86
N PHE A 22 -5.47 0.58 -8.24
CA PHE A 22 -4.35 -0.19 -8.77
C PHE A 22 -4.63 -1.71 -8.75
N LEU A 23 -5.18 -2.23 -7.65
CA LEU A 23 -5.56 -3.64 -7.55
C LEU A 23 -6.67 -4.00 -8.54
N GLU A 24 -7.68 -3.13 -8.70
CA GLU A 24 -8.75 -3.31 -9.68
C GLU A 24 -8.24 -3.33 -11.13
N ALA A 25 -7.27 -2.47 -11.46
CA ALA A 25 -6.64 -2.45 -12.77
C ALA A 25 -5.88 -3.76 -13.08
N GLU A 26 -5.37 -4.44 -12.05
CA GLU A 26 -4.76 -5.77 -12.12
C GLU A 26 -5.78 -6.92 -12.05
N GLY A 27 -7.07 -6.62 -12.00
CA GLY A 27 -8.17 -7.58 -11.98
C GLY A 27 -8.51 -8.14 -10.59
N ILE A 28 -8.01 -7.53 -9.52
CA ILE A 28 -8.28 -7.93 -8.14
C ILE A 28 -9.38 -7.04 -7.56
N ALA A 29 -10.50 -7.63 -7.18
CA ALA A 29 -11.57 -6.91 -6.50
C ALA A 29 -11.11 -6.47 -5.11
N SER A 30 -11.30 -5.19 -4.79
CA SER A 30 -10.90 -4.61 -3.52
C SER A 30 -12.07 -3.88 -2.84
N GLN A 31 -12.02 -3.79 -1.51
CA GLN A 31 -12.96 -3.04 -0.69
C GLN A 31 -12.20 -2.11 0.25
N ILE A 32 -12.70 -0.88 0.41
CA ILE A 32 -12.13 0.10 1.32
C ILE A 32 -13.03 0.17 2.56
N GLU A 33 -12.45 -0.10 3.73
CA GLU A 33 -13.12 0.02 5.02
C GLU A 33 -12.44 1.14 5.83
N SER A 34 -13.16 2.25 6.00
CA SER A 34 -12.70 3.38 6.80
C SER A 34 -13.15 3.22 8.25
N LEU A 35 -12.22 3.25 9.20
CA LEU A 35 -12.53 3.22 10.64
C LEU A 35 -12.95 4.59 11.20
N LEU A 36 -13.18 5.60 10.34
CA LEU A 36 -13.69 6.90 10.72
C LEU A 36 -15.16 6.79 11.19
N PHE A 37 -15.32 6.49 12.48
CA PHE A 37 -16.58 6.63 13.21
C PHE A 37 -17.13 8.06 13.00
N HIS A 38 -18.21 8.15 12.24
CA HIS A 38 -18.94 9.40 11.95
C HIS A 38 -19.66 9.91 13.20
N GLN A 39 -18.92 10.52 14.14
CA GLN A 39 -19.49 11.38 15.18
C GLN A 39 -18.47 12.45 15.58
N GLU A 40 -18.09 13.35 14.66
CA GLU A 40 -17.67 14.75 14.93
C GLU A 40 -17.05 15.39 13.66
N PRO A 41 -17.03 16.74 13.53
CA PRO A 41 -16.52 17.39 12.33
C PRO A 41 -15.05 17.03 12.15
N ALA A 42 -14.72 16.48 10.98
CA ALA A 42 -13.39 16.06 10.59
C ALA A 42 -12.35 17.15 10.89
N THR A 43 -11.61 16.95 11.98
CA THR A 43 -10.40 17.73 12.23
C THR A 43 -9.38 17.22 11.23
N PHE A 44 -9.05 18.06 10.24
CA PHE A 44 -7.90 17.89 9.35
C PHE A 44 -6.71 17.36 10.16
N GLY A 45 -6.29 16.10 9.91
CA GLY A 45 -5.08 15.53 10.52
C GLY A 45 -5.25 14.38 11.52
N LYS A 46 -6.46 13.83 11.76
CA LYS A 46 -6.56 12.53 12.43
C LYS A 46 -6.36 11.43 11.40
N LEU A 47 -5.20 10.75 11.46
CA LEU A 47 -4.92 9.48 10.79
C LEU A 47 -6.13 8.56 10.96
N GLY A 48 -7.00 8.50 9.96
CA GLY A 48 -8.02 7.48 9.89
C GLY A 48 -7.31 6.23 9.41
N GLU A 49 -7.28 5.18 10.23
CA GLU A 49 -6.85 3.88 9.73
C GLU A 49 -7.89 3.43 8.69
N VAL A 50 -7.52 3.52 7.41
CA VAL A 50 -8.33 3.03 6.29
C VAL A 50 -7.74 1.73 5.82
N ARG A 51 -8.54 0.67 5.83
CA ARG A 51 -8.12 -0.69 5.48
C ARG A 51 -8.56 -1.00 4.06
N ILE A 52 -7.66 -1.59 3.29
CA ILE A 52 -7.96 -2.17 1.99
C ILE A 52 -8.09 -3.67 2.18
N LEU A 53 -9.22 -4.23 1.74
CA LEU A 53 -9.52 -5.65 1.79
C LEU A 53 -9.61 -6.23 0.39
N VAL A 54 -9.21 -7.49 0.25
CA VAL A 54 -9.35 -8.28 -0.99
C VAL A 54 -9.92 -9.65 -0.65
N HIS A 55 -10.40 -10.39 -1.64
CA HIS A 55 -10.72 -11.79 -1.42
C HIS A 55 -9.49 -12.57 -0.96
N ALA A 56 -9.67 -13.49 -0.02
CA ALA A 56 -8.58 -14.30 0.55
C ALA A 56 -7.82 -15.10 -0.52
N ASP A 57 -8.52 -15.50 -1.59
CA ASP A 57 -7.93 -16.18 -2.74
C ASP A 57 -6.92 -15.29 -3.49
N ASP A 58 -7.12 -13.97 -3.47
CA ASP A 58 -6.28 -12.98 -4.15
C ASP A 58 -5.24 -12.33 -3.22
N LEU A 59 -5.32 -12.56 -1.90
CA LEU A 59 -4.49 -11.90 -0.89
C LEU A 59 -2.99 -12.03 -1.18
N GLY A 60 -2.55 -13.22 -1.61
CA GLY A 60 -1.16 -13.47 -1.95
C GLY A 60 -0.69 -12.62 -3.14
N ARG A 61 -1.51 -12.52 -4.19
CA ARG A 61 -1.18 -11.74 -5.38
C ARG A 61 -1.27 -10.23 -5.11
N ALA A 62 -2.27 -9.79 -4.35
CA ALA A 62 -2.42 -8.40 -3.97
C ALA A 62 -1.21 -7.90 -3.15
N ARG A 63 -0.74 -8.69 -2.18
CA ARG A 63 0.48 -8.35 -1.41
C ARG A 63 1.73 -8.25 -2.28
N GLN A 64 1.87 -9.14 -3.27
CA GLN A 64 2.99 -9.09 -4.19
C GLN A 64 2.97 -7.81 -5.03
N LEU A 65 1.83 -7.45 -5.60
CA LEU A 65 1.68 -6.24 -6.42
C LEU A 65 1.97 -4.96 -5.62
N ILE A 66 1.53 -4.90 -4.36
CA ILE A 66 1.83 -3.77 -3.46
C ILE A 66 3.35 -3.69 -3.19
N ALA A 67 4.00 -4.81 -2.88
CA ALA A 67 5.44 -4.84 -2.65
C ALA A 67 6.27 -4.49 -3.92
N GLU A 68 5.80 -4.90 -5.10
CA GLU A 68 6.40 -4.53 -6.39
C GLU A 68 6.30 -3.02 -6.64
N ARG A 69 5.16 -2.40 -6.32
CA ARG A 69 4.98 -0.95 -6.37
C ARG A 69 5.96 -0.21 -5.46
N GLU A 70 6.15 -0.68 -4.23
CA GLU A 70 7.07 -0.06 -3.27
C GLU A 70 8.54 -0.25 -3.66
N SER A 71 8.91 -1.44 -4.16
CA SER A 71 10.28 -1.73 -4.59
C SER A 71 10.66 -1.05 -5.92
N GLY A 72 9.70 -0.78 -6.79
CA GLY A 72 9.90 0.03 -8.00
C GLY A 72 10.29 1.48 -7.71
N ALA A 73 9.99 2.01 -6.52
CA ALA A 73 10.49 3.30 -6.06
C ALA A 73 11.97 3.27 -5.61
N VAL A 74 12.57 2.07 -5.50
CA VAL A 74 13.95 1.85 -5.06
C VAL A 74 14.77 1.22 -6.18
N SER A 75 14.82 1.85 -7.36
CA SER A 75 15.75 1.47 -8.44
C SER A 75 16.65 2.61 -8.93
N GLU A 76 16.81 3.68 -8.14
CA GLU A 76 17.91 4.66 -8.28
C GLU A 76 18.88 4.61 -7.09
N SER A 77 19.25 3.41 -6.66
CA SER A 77 20.44 3.24 -5.83
C SER A 77 21.28 2.13 -6.42
N MET A 78 22.06 2.49 -7.45
CA MET A 78 23.23 1.71 -7.84
C MET A 78 24.26 1.77 -6.70
N PRO A 79 24.63 0.63 -6.08
CA PRO A 79 25.72 0.57 -5.13
C PRO A 79 27.02 0.19 -5.85
N GLY A 80 28.06 1.00 -5.67
CA GLY A 80 29.45 0.55 -5.70
C GLY A 80 30.25 0.82 -6.97
N ASP A 81 31.14 1.81 -6.87
CA ASP A 81 32.52 1.62 -7.32
C ASP A 81 33.45 1.90 -6.12
N VAL A 82 34.13 0.85 -5.67
CA VAL A 82 35.12 0.75 -4.58
C VAL A 82 36.54 0.76 -5.18
N PRO A 83 37.67 0.78 -4.45
CA PRO A 83 38.04 1.30 -3.12
C PRO A 83 39.28 2.25 -3.19
N GLY A 84 39.79 2.67 -2.03
CA GLY A 84 40.79 3.71 -1.84
C GLY A 84 42.12 3.62 -2.61
N ASP A 85 42.61 4.78 -3.02
CA ASP A 85 44.01 5.00 -3.37
C ASP A 85 44.74 5.58 -2.14
N VAL A 86 45.40 4.71 -1.39
CA VAL A 86 46.49 5.07 -0.49
C VAL A 86 47.72 5.28 -1.36
N ARG A 87 48.07 6.53 -1.67
CA ARG A 87 49.43 6.87 -2.12
C ARG A 87 49.90 8.21 -1.55
N ARG A 88 50.71 8.03 -0.48
CA ARG A 88 51.89 8.80 -0.03
C ARG A 88 51.81 10.32 0.12
#